data_AF-A0A355XPV7-F1
#
_entry.id   AF-A0A355XPV7-F1
#
_cell.length_a   1.000
_cell.length_b   1.000
_cell.length_c   1.000
_cell.angle_alpha   90.00
_cell.angle_beta   90.00
_cell.angle_gamma   90.00
#
_symmetry.space_group_name_H-M   'P 1'
#
loop_
_entity.id
_entity.type
_entity.pdbx_description
1 polymer ?
#
loop_
_entity_poly.entity_id
_entity_poly.type
_entity_poly.pdbx_seq_one_letter_code
_entity_poly.pdbx_strand_id
1 'polypeptide(L)' 'MNVVRAAAGLADYSDTDATNAEDRVLYEKRFSLFFEGQRLQDMRHYGRTAELPLDRDGDAIVTFPIPESE' A
#
# COMPACT_ATOMS: atom_id res chain seq x y z
N MET A 1 14.06 4.20 -2.42
CA MET A 1 12.90 4.74 -3.17
C MET A 1 13.31 5.14 -4.59
N ASN A 2 14.18 6.14 -4.82
CA ASN A 2 14.61 6.51 -6.18
C ASN A 2 15.28 5.37 -6.97
N VAL A 3 15.97 4.43 -6.30
CA VAL A 3 16.48 3.21 -6.95
C VAL A 3 15.37 2.40 -7.65
N VAL A 4 14.20 2.27 -7.04
CA VAL A 4 13.04 1.56 -7.62
C VAL A 4 12.46 2.35 -8.79
N ARG A 5 12.38 3.68 -8.65
CA ARG A 5 11.93 4.57 -9.73
C ARG A 5 12.84 4.49 -10.96
N ALA A 6 14.15 4.56 -10.75
CA ALA A 6 15.15 4.47 -11.80
C ALA A 6 15.08 3.11 -12.51
N ALA A 7 14.91 2.01 -11.77
CA ALA A 7 14.72 0.67 -12.34
C ALA A 7 13.45 0.56 -13.20
N ALA A 8 12.40 1.34 -12.88
CA ALA A 8 11.18 1.46 -13.66
C ALA A 8 11.24 2.53 -14.78
N GLY A 9 12.40 3.14 -15.03
CA GLY A 9 12.58 4.18 -16.05
C GLY A 9 11.97 5.54 -15.70
N LEU A 10 11.67 5.79 -14.42
CA LEU A 10 11.11 7.04 -13.93
C LEU A 10 12.22 7.96 -13.40
N ALA A 11 12.04 9.26 -13.56
CA ALA A 11 12.94 10.27 -12.99
C ALA A 11 12.93 10.24 -11.45
N ASP A 12 14.02 10.69 -10.83
CA ASP A 12 14.10 10.82 -9.38
C ASP A 12 12.98 11.71 -8.82
N TYR A 13 12.44 11.32 -7.67
CA TYR A 13 11.49 12.13 -6.93
C TYR A 13 12.24 12.90 -5.83
N SER A 14 12.14 14.22 -5.84
CA SER A 14 12.80 15.14 -4.90
C SER A 14 11.87 15.73 -3.85
N ASP A 15 10.56 15.70 -4.08
CA ASP A 15 9.58 16.49 -3.32
C ASP A 15 9.08 15.76 -2.07
N THR A 16 9.99 15.07 -1.38
CA THR A 16 9.69 14.38 -0.12
C THR A 16 10.18 15.17 1.09
N ASP A 17 9.34 15.22 2.11
CA ASP A 17 9.68 15.69 3.45
C ASP A 17 9.09 14.75 4.52
N ALA A 18 9.26 15.11 5.79
CA ALA A 18 8.78 14.29 6.91
C ALA A 18 7.25 14.10 6.93
N THR A 19 6.49 14.95 6.26
CA THR A 19 5.02 14.91 6.25
C THR A 19 4.45 14.00 5.17
N ASN A 20 5.19 13.75 4.08
CA ASN A 20 4.71 12.99 2.92
C ASN A 20 5.56 11.76 2.56
N ALA A 21 6.65 11.50 3.31
CA ALA A 21 7.56 10.40 3.02
C ALA A 21 6.86 9.03 2.97
N GLU A 22 5.92 8.78 3.89
CA GLU A 22 5.14 7.54 3.92
C GLU A 22 4.25 7.40 2.68
N ASP A 23 3.50 8.45 2.32
CA ASP A 23 2.67 8.47 1.11
C ASP A 23 3.48 8.14 -0.14
N ARG A 24 4.67 8.74 -0.27
CA ARG A 24 5.56 8.49 -1.40
C ARG A 24 6.00 7.04 -1.46
N VAL A 25 6.42 6.47 -0.33
CA VAL A 25 6.86 5.07 -0.28
C VAL A 25 5.69 4.12 -0.59
N LEU A 26 4.51 4.35 -0.01
CA LEU A 26 3.31 3.54 -0.27
C LEU A 26 2.82 3.64 -1.72
N TYR A 27 2.99 4.80 -2.36
CA TYR A 27 2.75 4.95 -3.79
C TYR A 27 3.68 4.04 -4.60
N GLU A 28 4.99 4.10 -4.37
CA GLU A 28 5.95 3.28 -5.12
C GLU A 28 5.75 1.78 -4.90
N LYS A 29 5.50 1.37 -3.64
CA LYS A 29 5.22 -0.04 -3.31
C LYS A 29 3.99 -0.56 -4.03
N ARG A 30 2.92 0.24 -4.13
CA ARG A 30 1.68 -0.15 -4.83
C ARG A 30 1.94 -0.54 -6.28
N PHE A 31 2.78 0.20 -6.99
CA PHE A 31 3.07 -0.06 -8.41
C PHE A 31 4.18 -1.11 -8.59
N SER A 32 5.21 -1.09 -7.75
CA SER A 32 6.31 -2.04 -7.85
C SER A 32 5.93 -3.47 -7.47
N LEU A 33 4.91 -3.64 -6.61
CA LEU A 33 4.47 -4.94 -6.07
C LEU A 33 3.01 -5.22 -6.43
N PHE A 34 2.57 -4.70 -7.58
CA PHE A 34 1.19 -4.80 -8.01
C PHE A 34 0.80 -6.28 -8.25
N PHE A 35 -0.33 -6.70 -7.69
CA PHE A 35 -0.78 -8.10 -7.67
C PHE A 35 0.15 -9.11 -6.96
N GLU A 36 1.07 -8.65 -6.11
CA GLU A 36 1.94 -9.52 -5.29
C GLU A 36 1.45 -9.66 -3.83
N GLY A 37 0.17 -9.34 -3.58
CA GLY A 37 -0.46 -9.51 -2.26
C GLY A 37 -0.07 -8.48 -1.20
N GLN A 38 0.77 -7.49 -1.51
CA GLN A 38 1.34 -6.57 -0.50
C GLN A 38 0.41 -5.45 -0.05
N ARG A 39 -0.50 -5.02 -0.94
CA ARG A 39 -1.25 -3.77 -0.74
C ARG A 39 -2.08 -3.77 0.55
N LEU A 40 -2.69 -4.91 0.91
CA LEU A 40 -3.52 -4.99 2.11
C LEU A 40 -2.68 -4.92 3.39
N GLN A 41 -1.55 -5.65 3.44
CA GLN A 41 -0.62 -5.63 4.57
C GLN A 41 -0.03 -4.23 4.78
N ASP A 42 0.37 -3.55 3.71
CA ASP A 42 0.91 -2.19 3.78
C ASP A 42 -0.08 -1.22 4.42
N MET A 43 -1.32 -1.18 3.95
CA MET A 43 -2.33 -0.28 4.50
C MET A 43 -2.71 -0.63 5.94
N ARG A 44 -2.66 -1.91 6.34
CA ARG A 44 -2.85 -2.31 7.75
C ARG A 44 -1.72 -1.83 8.65
N HIS A 45 -0.47 -1.95 8.20
CA HIS A 45 0.69 -1.55 8.98
C HIS A 45 0.65 -0.06 9.35
N TYR A 46 0.21 0.78 8.41
CA TYR A 46 0.11 2.23 8.61
C TYR A 46 -1.27 2.70 9.09
N GLY A 47 -2.22 1.79 9.34
CA GLY A 47 -3.56 2.16 9.83
C GLY A 47 -4.45 2.87 8.80
N ARG A 48 -4.21 2.64 7.50
CA ARG A 48 -4.81 3.36 6.36
C ARG A 48 -5.81 2.52 5.56
N THR A 49 -6.36 1.46 6.13
CA THR A 49 -7.29 0.56 5.42
C THR A 49 -8.56 1.26 4.93
N ALA A 50 -8.95 2.39 5.52
CA ALA A 50 -10.09 3.21 5.08
C ALA A 50 -9.88 3.90 3.72
N GLU A 51 -8.64 3.96 3.22
CA GLU A 51 -8.33 4.54 1.90
C GLU A 51 -8.38 3.50 0.77
N LEU A 52 -8.61 2.23 1.08
CA LEU A 52 -8.76 1.19 0.06
C LEU A 52 -10.12 1.31 -0.64
N PRO A 53 -10.17 1.10 -1.97
CA PRO A 53 -11.43 1.08 -2.68
C PRO A 53 -12.29 -0.09 -2.19
N LEU A 54 -13.57 0.17 -1.97
CA LEU A 54 -14.59 -0.82 -1.71
C LEU A 54 -15.39 -1.03 -3.01
N ASP A 55 -15.80 -2.27 -3.27
CA ASP A 55 -16.50 -2.61 -4.51
C ASP A 55 -17.97 -2.17 -4.46
N ARG A 56 -18.60 -2.25 -3.28
CA ARG A 56 -20.01 -1.89 -3.06
C ARG A 56 -20.22 -1.16 -1.73
N ASP A 57 -21.32 -0.41 -1.66
CA ASP A 57 -21.76 0.21 -0.41
C ASP A 57 -22.02 -0.85 0.67
N GLY A 58 -21.44 -0.64 1.85
CA GLY A 58 -21.54 -1.58 2.98
C GLY A 58 -20.44 -2.65 3.03
N ASP A 59 -19.58 -2.77 2.00
CA ASP A 59 -18.39 -3.62 2.09
C ASP A 59 -17.40 -3.05 3.14
N ALA A 60 -16.59 -3.94 3.73
CA ALA A 60 -15.61 -3.56 4.74
C ALA A 60 -14.33 -4.38 4.63
N ILE A 61 -13.20 -3.77 5.00
CA ILE A 61 -11.93 -4.48 5.14
C ILE A 61 -11.93 -5.21 6.49
N VAL A 62 -12.10 -6.53 6.46
CA VAL A 62 -12.23 -7.37 7.65
C VAL A 62 -10.96 -8.15 7.97
N THR A 63 -10.82 -8.61 9.22
CA THR A 63 -9.83 -9.62 9.59
C THR A 63 -10.52 -10.98 9.64
N PHE A 64 -9.89 -12.01 9.08
CA PHE A 64 -10.44 -13.36 9.12
C PHE A 64 -10.36 -13.94 10.54
N PRO A 65 -11.40 -14.67 10.99
CA PRO A 65 -11.36 -15.38 12.26
C PRO A 65 -10.34 -16.53 12.21
N ILE A 66 -9.96 -17.01 13.39
CA ILE A 66 -9.18 -18.25 13.51
C ILE A 66 -10.06 -19.41 13.00
N PRO A 67 -9.54 -20.33 12.17
CA PRO A 67 -10.32 -21.48 11.72
C PRO A 67 -10.74 -22.37 12.91
N GLU A 68 -11.95 -22.93 12.86
CA GLU A 68 -12.52 -23.78 13.92
C GLU A 68 -11.71 -25.07 14.21
N SER A 69 -10.87 -25.49 13.27
CA SER A 69 -10.05 -26.70 13.37
C SER A 69 -8.65 -26.48 13.92
N GLU A 70 -8.22 -25.22 14.10
CA GLU A 70 -6.89 -24.85 14.61
C GLU A 70 -6.85 -24.80 16.15
#